data_AF-A0A7C4X9M0-F1
#
_entry.id   AF-A0A7C4X9M0-F1
#
_cell.length_a   1.000
_cell.length_b   1.000
_cell.length_c   1.000
_cell.angle_alpha   90.00
_cell.angle_beta   90.00
_cell.angle_gamma   90.00
#
_symmetry.space_group_name_H-M   'P 1'
#
loop_
_entity.id
_entity.type
_entity.pdbx_description
1 polymer ?
#
loop_
_entity_poly.entity_id
_entity_poly.type
_entity_poly.pdbx_seq_one_letter_code
_entity_poly.pdbx_strand_id
1 'polypeptide(L)'
;MLRLMNDFKEEKGVIINIFITSRCNARCLECINKTITNNSNLSLQELEVNAERDLKIIKEILKRHNGRLATICFYGGEPLLEPHKFIPIIENLNRNGMSGQIRYMIYTNGEYLIQFFNNYKKIAQKVWLYAVSIDGDEIQHNRFRRGTDLKRIEENLKFLKKNYWGNVLMWSTLREEQSLLNCFEEFLRLYEDGLVNHFFWHWVETQEEFRNFPEYFNNYTNDLRIIVKSYIEKLKMGILLPIAHLNELILYLITRKERRHTACGAELDTNYDLVGGEILACVDIPFEKGRELKRNPEKLLSLKETLGCYKCEIHFYCGGRCPLQVLCGSNKRTRQYCELLKTHTKIVEERLSEIRNILIEKNIALQDIYDRSAFIVRYTDVTP
;
A
#
# COMPACT_ATOMS: atom_id res chain seq x y z
N MET A 1 -22.14 -4.66 -29.87
CA MET A 1 -20.83 -3.98 -29.88
C MET A 1 -20.91 -2.74 -28.99
N LEU A 2 -21.15 -2.94 -27.69
CA LEU A 2 -21.33 -1.87 -26.71
C LEU A 2 -19.99 -1.53 -26.04
N ARG A 3 -19.73 -0.22 -25.98
CA ARG A 3 -18.55 0.45 -25.42
C ARG A 3 -18.13 -0.15 -24.07
N LEU A 4 -16.92 -0.73 -24.00
CA LEU A 4 -16.07 -0.41 -22.84
C LEU A 4 -16.03 1.12 -22.80
N MET A 5 -16.62 1.75 -21.78
CA MET A 5 -16.46 3.18 -21.56
C MET A 5 -14.95 3.44 -21.58
N ASN A 6 -14.47 4.21 -22.56
CA ASN A 6 -13.07 4.26 -22.99
C ASN A 6 -12.08 4.77 -21.92
N ASP A 7 -12.55 5.08 -20.72
CA ASP A 7 -11.74 5.66 -19.65
C ASP A 7 -12.37 5.40 -18.28
N PHE A 8 -11.61 5.63 -17.22
CA PHE A 8 -12.03 5.59 -15.83
C PHE A 8 -11.60 6.87 -15.11
N LYS A 9 -12.33 7.25 -14.07
CA LYS A 9 -12.01 8.42 -13.25
C LYS A 9 -11.32 7.98 -11.98
N GLU A 10 -10.13 8.53 -11.76
CA GLU A 10 -9.41 8.37 -10.50
C GLU A 10 -9.85 9.40 -9.47
N GLU A 11 -9.86 8.96 -8.22
CA GLU A 11 -9.98 9.83 -7.07
C GLU A 11 -8.73 10.71 -6.94
N LYS A 12 -8.94 12.03 -6.91
CA LYS A 12 -7.88 13.03 -6.72
C LYS A 12 -7.86 13.55 -5.28
N GLY A 13 -7.60 12.67 -4.33
CA GLY A 13 -7.47 13.01 -2.91
C GLY A 13 -6.08 13.52 -2.50
N VAL A 14 -5.91 13.72 -1.20
CA VAL A 14 -4.65 14.00 -0.51
C VAL A 14 -4.47 12.94 0.58
N ILE A 15 -3.25 12.47 0.78
CA ILE A 15 -2.91 11.47 1.79
C ILE A 15 -1.98 12.11 2.82
N ILE A 16 -2.28 11.93 4.10
CA ILE A 16 -1.45 12.38 5.21
C ILE A 16 -1.20 11.18 6.12
N ASN A 17 -0.01 10.61 6.04
CA ASN A 17 0.44 9.56 6.94
C ASN A 17 1.00 10.18 8.22
N ILE A 18 0.67 9.63 9.37
CA ILE A 18 1.12 10.11 10.68
C ILE A 18 1.79 8.97 11.44
N PHE A 19 3.06 9.18 11.84
CA PHE A 19 3.80 8.23 12.66
C PHE A 19 3.33 8.31 14.12
N ILE A 20 2.58 7.30 14.55
CA ILE A 20 1.92 7.29 15.86
C ILE A 20 2.88 6.92 16.99
N THR A 21 3.67 5.88 16.78
CA THR A 21 4.46 5.27 17.85
C THR A 21 5.59 4.44 17.28
N SER A 22 6.73 4.38 17.97
CA SER A 22 7.78 3.42 17.64
C SER A 22 7.56 2.06 18.31
N ARG A 23 6.60 1.96 19.25
CA ARG A 23 6.30 0.72 19.98
C ARG A 23 5.58 -0.28 19.10
N CYS A 24 5.98 -1.55 19.20
CA CYS A 24 5.34 -2.67 18.51
C CYS A 24 5.46 -3.92 19.38
N ASN A 25 4.45 -4.80 19.33
CA ASN A 25 4.50 -6.14 19.92
C ASN A 25 5.35 -7.11 19.09
N ALA A 26 5.54 -6.80 17.80
CA ALA A 26 6.26 -7.64 16.86
C ALA A 26 7.72 -7.21 16.67
N ARG A 27 8.53 -8.16 16.21
CA ARG A 27 9.94 -8.00 15.82
C ARG A 27 10.14 -8.58 14.42
N CYS A 28 9.35 -8.08 13.46
CA CYS A 28 9.39 -8.55 12.07
C CYS A 28 10.80 -8.46 11.48
N LEU A 29 11.15 -9.47 10.69
CA LEU A 29 12.36 -9.46 9.87
C LEU A 29 12.19 -8.40 8.78
N GLU A 30 13.20 -7.53 8.65
CA GLU A 30 13.21 -6.43 7.67
C GLU A 30 11.96 -5.51 7.81
N CYS A 31 11.68 -5.09 9.05
CA CYS A 31 10.59 -4.14 9.34
C CYS A 31 10.90 -2.74 8.80
N ILE A 32 10.00 -2.19 7.99
CA ILE A 32 10.15 -0.87 7.36
C ILE A 32 10.31 0.28 8.35
N ASN A 33 9.63 0.20 9.51
CA ASN A 33 9.71 1.23 10.55
C ASN A 33 11.13 1.41 11.10
N LYS A 34 12.02 0.41 10.95
CA LYS A 34 13.42 0.53 11.36
C LYS A 34 14.14 1.65 10.62
N THR A 35 13.73 1.99 9.40
CA THR A 35 14.38 3.06 8.64
C THR A 35 14.25 4.39 9.36
N ILE A 36 13.05 4.75 9.83
CA ILE A 36 12.83 5.98 10.58
C ILE A 36 13.44 5.88 11.98
N THR A 37 13.22 4.77 12.70
CA THR A 37 13.61 4.68 14.12
C THR A 37 15.12 4.58 14.32
N ASN A 38 15.87 4.08 13.33
CA ASN A 38 17.31 3.88 13.46
C ASN A 38 18.16 4.91 12.70
N ASN A 39 17.58 5.69 11.79
CA ASN A 39 18.31 6.66 10.96
C ASN A 39 17.83 8.09 11.19
N SER A 40 17.56 8.43 12.45
CA SER A 40 17.25 9.80 12.88
C SER A 40 18.14 10.19 14.05
N ASN A 41 18.49 11.48 14.12
CA ASN A 41 19.17 12.04 15.30
C ASN A 41 18.20 12.34 16.46
N LEU A 42 16.91 12.08 16.26
CA LEU A 42 15.86 12.28 17.25
C LEU A 42 15.73 11.04 18.13
N SER A 43 15.33 11.25 19.38
CA SER A 43 14.85 10.16 20.22
C SER A 43 13.57 9.57 19.64
N LEU A 44 13.27 8.31 20.01
CA LEU A 44 12.06 7.65 19.55
C LEU A 44 10.81 8.44 19.90
N GLN A 45 10.75 9.03 21.11
CA GLN A 45 9.63 9.86 21.55
C GLN A 45 9.45 11.13 20.71
N GLU A 46 10.54 11.73 20.25
CA GLU A 46 10.49 12.93 19.41
C GLU A 46 9.96 12.65 18.01
N LEU A 47 10.10 11.42 17.51
CA LEU A 47 9.51 10.97 16.24
C LEU A 47 8.00 10.79 16.32
N GLU A 48 7.47 10.48 17.51
CA GLU A 48 6.06 10.17 17.71
C GLU A 48 5.15 11.39 17.56
N VAL A 49 3.88 11.09 17.31
CA VAL A 49 2.83 12.09 17.16
C VAL A 49 2.65 12.89 18.46
N ASN A 50 2.52 14.20 18.30
CA ASN A 50 2.01 15.11 19.31
C ASN A 50 0.70 15.70 18.77
N ALA A 51 -0.43 15.34 19.38
CA ALA A 51 -1.74 15.66 18.84
C ALA A 51 -1.99 17.17 18.66
N GLU A 52 -1.47 18.04 19.54
CA GLU A 52 -1.67 19.48 19.40
C GLU A 52 -0.85 20.07 18.25
N ARG A 53 0.45 19.74 18.22
CA ARG A 53 1.39 20.18 17.16
C ARG A 53 0.94 19.67 15.80
N ASP A 54 0.72 18.38 15.69
CA ASP A 54 0.51 17.71 14.40
C ASP A 54 -0.87 18.04 13.81
N LEU A 55 -1.87 18.27 14.65
CA LEU A 55 -3.18 18.76 14.20
C LEU A 55 -3.10 20.14 13.55
N LYS A 56 -2.21 21.04 14.02
CA LYS A 56 -2.00 22.35 13.37
C LYS A 56 -1.48 22.14 11.94
N ILE A 57 -0.45 21.30 11.80
CA ILE A 57 0.15 20.96 10.49
C ILE A 57 -0.88 20.31 9.57
N ILE A 58 -1.66 19.34 10.06
CA ILE A 58 -2.72 18.68 9.29
C ILE A 58 -3.73 19.71 8.77
N LYS A 59 -4.21 20.62 9.62
CA LYS A 59 -5.17 21.66 9.21
C LYS A 59 -4.59 22.61 8.15
N GLU A 60 -3.30 22.93 8.24
CA GLU A 60 -2.63 23.73 7.21
C GLU A 60 -2.56 23.00 5.87
N ILE A 61 -2.22 21.70 5.86
CA ILE A 61 -2.27 20.87 4.64
C ILE A 61 -3.69 20.86 4.06
N LEU A 62 -4.70 20.58 4.88
CA LEU A 62 -6.09 20.51 4.43
C LEU A 62 -6.58 21.84 3.85
N LYS A 63 -6.22 22.96 4.48
CA LYS A 63 -6.55 24.30 4.00
C LYS A 63 -5.93 24.59 2.62
N ARG A 64 -4.67 24.18 2.40
CA ARG A 64 -3.97 24.33 1.11
C ARG A 64 -4.66 23.57 -0.01
N HIS A 65 -5.30 22.44 0.30
CA HIS A 65 -5.99 21.58 -0.67
C HIS A 65 -7.48 21.86 -0.84
N ASN A 66 -7.98 22.96 -0.29
CA ASN A 66 -9.29 23.57 -0.57
C ASN A 66 -10.47 22.59 -0.70
N GLY A 67 -10.66 21.72 0.30
CA GLY A 67 -11.81 20.82 0.39
C GLY A 67 -11.74 19.56 -0.48
N ARG A 68 -10.58 19.25 -1.06
CA ARG A 68 -10.33 17.91 -1.62
C ARG A 68 -10.48 16.85 -0.53
N LEU A 69 -10.94 15.67 -0.92
CA LEU A 69 -10.95 14.50 -0.03
C LEU A 69 -9.54 14.25 0.52
N ALA A 70 -9.44 14.10 1.82
CA ALA A 70 -8.21 13.76 2.51
C ALA A 70 -8.34 12.42 3.23
N THR A 71 -7.32 11.59 3.12
CA THR A 71 -7.20 10.35 3.88
C THR A 71 -6.07 10.52 4.88
N ILE A 72 -6.42 10.43 6.16
CA ILE A 72 -5.47 10.47 7.27
C ILE A 72 -5.11 9.04 7.62
N CYS A 73 -3.86 8.66 7.41
CA CYS A 73 -3.38 7.31 7.64
C CYS A 73 -2.54 7.25 8.92
N PHE A 74 -2.83 6.30 9.78
CA PHE A 74 -2.12 6.10 11.03
C PHE A 74 -1.19 4.88 10.89
N TYR A 75 0.12 5.10 11.03
CA TYR A 75 1.15 4.07 10.92
C TYR A 75 2.20 4.24 12.03
N GLY A 76 3.22 3.38 12.02
CA GLY A 76 4.29 3.32 13.01
C GLY A 76 4.57 1.87 13.35
N GLY A 77 5.10 1.61 14.55
CA GLY A 77 5.31 0.27 15.07
C GLY A 77 4.02 -0.57 15.06
N GLU A 78 3.14 -0.36 16.04
CA GLU A 78 1.76 -0.84 16.00
C GLU A 78 0.84 0.26 16.55
N PRO A 79 0.14 1.03 15.68
CA PRO A 79 -0.71 2.14 16.10
C PRO A 79 -1.79 1.74 17.12
N LEU A 80 -2.34 0.52 17.01
CA LEU A 80 -3.42 0.07 17.89
C LEU A 80 -2.97 -0.24 19.32
N LEU A 81 -1.66 -0.24 19.61
CA LEU A 81 -1.14 -0.25 20.99
C LEU A 81 -1.33 1.10 21.70
N GLU A 82 -1.33 2.20 20.95
CA GLU A 82 -1.32 3.56 21.50
C GLU A 82 -2.47 4.41 20.93
N PRO A 83 -3.74 3.93 20.93
CA PRO A 83 -4.86 4.61 20.28
C PRO A 83 -5.17 5.99 20.88
N HIS A 84 -4.84 6.18 22.16
CA HIS A 84 -4.97 7.47 22.84
C HIS A 84 -4.18 8.61 22.18
N LYS A 85 -3.16 8.30 21.37
CA LYS A 85 -2.36 9.30 20.65
C LYS A 85 -3.05 9.86 19.40
N PHE A 86 -3.80 9.04 18.66
CA PHE A 86 -4.42 9.46 17.40
C PHE A 86 -5.93 9.71 17.48
N ILE A 87 -6.63 9.16 18.47
CA ILE A 87 -8.06 9.42 18.68
C ILE A 87 -8.36 10.93 18.82
N PRO A 88 -7.60 11.73 19.60
CA PRO A 88 -7.85 13.17 19.70
C PRO A 88 -7.80 13.89 18.35
N ILE A 89 -6.95 13.42 17.42
CA ILE A 89 -6.85 13.96 16.06
C ILE A 89 -8.13 13.67 15.29
N ILE A 90 -8.61 12.42 15.30
CA ILE A 90 -9.86 12.00 14.66
C ILE A 90 -11.04 12.81 15.20
N GLU A 91 -11.15 12.94 16.53
CA GLU A 91 -12.24 13.68 17.15
C GLU A 91 -12.22 15.16 16.78
N ASN A 92 -11.04 15.79 16.77
CA ASN A 92 -10.92 17.20 16.43
C ASN A 92 -11.29 17.45 14.96
N LEU A 93 -10.77 16.63 14.04
CA LEU A 93 -11.07 16.78 12.61
C LEU A 93 -12.57 16.57 12.31
N ASN A 94 -13.23 15.65 13.02
CA ASN A 94 -14.67 15.42 12.86
C ASN A 94 -15.55 16.54 13.42
N ARG A 95 -15.18 17.18 14.54
CA ARG A 95 -15.98 18.26 15.16
C ARG A 95 -16.03 19.54 14.32
N ASN A 96 -15.00 19.81 13.52
CA ASN A 96 -14.87 21.05 12.75
C ASN A 96 -15.63 21.06 11.41
N GLY A 97 -16.66 20.20 11.24
CA GLY A 97 -17.47 20.15 10.01
C GLY A 97 -16.75 19.58 8.78
N MET A 98 -15.54 19.04 8.94
CA MET A 98 -14.74 18.43 7.86
C MET A 98 -15.04 16.94 7.64
N SER A 99 -16.03 16.39 8.36
CA SER A 99 -16.32 14.94 8.40
C SER A 99 -16.67 14.34 7.04
N GLY A 100 -17.25 15.11 6.12
CA GLY A 100 -17.58 14.64 4.77
C GLY A 100 -16.40 14.61 3.79
N GLN A 101 -15.26 15.20 4.15
CA GLN A 101 -14.07 15.34 3.31
C GLN A 101 -12.86 14.59 3.87
N ILE A 102 -13.02 13.87 4.99
CA ILE A 102 -11.93 13.17 5.65
C ILE A 102 -12.29 11.69 5.80
N ARG A 103 -11.36 10.82 5.41
CA ARG A 103 -11.39 9.39 5.69
C ARG A 103 -10.18 9.03 6.54
N TYR A 104 -10.28 7.90 7.24
CA TYR A 104 -9.21 7.41 8.11
C TYR A 104 -8.75 6.03 7.65
N MET A 105 -7.45 5.82 7.65
CA MET A 105 -6.83 4.53 7.37
C MET A 105 -5.92 4.14 8.53
N ILE A 106 -5.86 2.85 8.86
CA ILE A 106 -4.94 2.33 9.86
C ILE A 106 -4.10 1.21 9.23
N TYR A 107 -2.78 1.36 9.30
CA TYR A 107 -1.85 0.26 9.08
C TYR A 107 -1.67 -0.48 10.40
N THR A 108 -1.89 -1.80 10.40
CA THR A 108 -1.81 -2.63 11.62
C THR A 108 -1.28 -4.02 11.30
N ASN A 109 -0.64 -4.63 12.28
CA ASN A 109 -0.30 -6.04 12.26
C ASN A 109 -1.49 -6.97 12.57
N GLY A 110 -2.66 -6.42 12.93
CA GLY A 110 -3.91 -7.16 13.09
C GLY A 110 -4.18 -7.73 14.48
N GLU A 111 -3.20 -7.70 15.38
CA GLU A 111 -3.28 -8.39 16.69
C GLU A 111 -4.27 -7.73 17.68
N TYR A 112 -4.46 -6.42 17.56
CA TYR A 112 -5.20 -5.61 18.53
C TYR A 112 -6.54 -5.08 18.02
N LEU A 113 -7.08 -5.63 16.92
CA LEU A 113 -8.34 -5.16 16.33
C LEU A 113 -9.52 -5.30 17.31
N ILE A 114 -9.68 -6.46 17.96
CA ILE A 114 -10.74 -6.69 18.96
C ILE A 114 -10.62 -5.69 20.10
N GLN A 115 -9.42 -5.53 20.66
CA GLN A 115 -9.17 -4.59 21.77
C GLN A 115 -9.53 -3.16 21.36
N PHE A 116 -9.12 -2.73 20.16
CA PHE A 116 -9.44 -1.41 19.64
C PHE A 116 -10.94 -1.20 19.48
N PHE A 117 -11.66 -2.18 18.92
CA PHE A 117 -13.11 -2.11 18.76
C PHE A 117 -13.86 -2.09 20.09
N ASN A 118 -13.44 -2.90 21.07
CA ASN A 118 -14.10 -2.96 22.37
C ASN A 118 -13.95 -1.63 23.12
N ASN A 119 -12.77 -1.00 23.04
CA ASN A 119 -12.49 0.25 23.77
C ASN A 119 -12.97 1.50 23.01
N TYR A 120 -12.99 1.47 21.68
CA TYR A 120 -13.20 2.64 20.83
C TYR A 120 -14.16 2.39 19.66
N LYS A 121 -15.21 1.59 19.87
CA LYS A 121 -16.18 1.16 18.84
C LYS A 121 -16.59 2.25 17.84
N LYS A 122 -16.99 3.43 18.33
CA LYS A 122 -17.43 4.55 17.47
C LYS A 122 -16.34 5.07 16.53
N ILE A 123 -15.08 5.07 16.98
CA ILE A 123 -13.94 5.47 16.16
C ILE A 123 -13.56 4.34 15.21
N ALA A 124 -13.51 3.11 15.71
CA ALA A 124 -13.18 1.94 14.92
C ALA A 124 -14.13 1.77 13.71
N GLN A 125 -15.43 1.97 13.90
CA GLN A 125 -16.41 1.93 12.81
C GLN A 125 -16.29 3.07 11.78
N LYS A 126 -15.56 4.15 12.10
CA LYS A 126 -15.31 5.27 11.18
C LYS A 126 -14.04 5.11 10.35
N VAL A 127 -13.19 4.13 10.67
CA VAL A 127 -12.03 3.82 9.84
C VAL A 127 -12.56 3.36 8.49
N TRP A 128 -12.05 3.95 7.42
CA TRP A 128 -12.47 3.64 6.06
C TRP A 128 -11.73 2.42 5.51
N LEU A 129 -10.46 2.24 5.93
CA LEU A 129 -9.61 1.15 5.50
C LEU A 129 -8.69 0.68 6.65
N TYR A 130 -8.75 -0.62 6.94
CA TYR A 130 -7.72 -1.30 7.71
C TYR A 130 -6.77 -2.03 6.76
N ALA A 131 -5.50 -1.63 6.73
CA ALA A 131 -4.44 -2.39 6.06
C ALA A 131 -3.83 -3.36 7.07
N VAL A 132 -4.25 -4.62 6.98
CA VAL A 132 -3.82 -5.69 7.88
C VAL A 132 -2.68 -6.45 7.22
N SER A 133 -1.55 -6.40 7.88
CA SER A 133 -0.34 -7.06 7.45
C SER A 133 -0.44 -8.59 7.56
N ILE A 134 -0.48 -9.30 6.42
CA ILE A 134 -0.49 -10.77 6.37
C ILE A 134 0.42 -11.22 5.24
N ASP A 135 1.43 -12.04 5.55
CA ASP A 135 2.50 -12.41 4.62
C ASP A 135 2.37 -13.85 4.09
N GLY A 136 1.14 -14.33 3.87
CA GLY A 136 0.82 -15.69 3.40
C GLY A 136 0.37 -16.63 4.51
N ASP A 137 0.51 -17.93 4.26
CA ASP A 137 0.07 -18.98 5.20
C ASP A 137 0.73 -18.85 6.59
N GLU A 138 0.26 -19.65 7.55
CA GLU A 138 0.71 -19.58 8.94
C GLU A 138 2.24 -19.76 9.08
N ILE A 139 2.83 -20.67 8.32
CA ILE A 139 4.27 -20.96 8.39
C ILE A 139 5.06 -19.76 7.88
N GLN A 140 4.70 -19.26 6.70
CA GLN A 140 5.35 -18.13 6.07
C GLN A 140 5.17 -16.85 6.91
N HIS A 141 3.94 -16.54 7.30
CA HIS A 141 3.62 -15.36 8.09
C HIS A 141 4.38 -15.36 9.41
N ASN A 142 4.23 -16.40 10.23
CA ASN A 142 4.77 -16.43 11.59
C ASN A 142 6.31 -16.46 11.60
N ARG A 143 6.93 -16.97 10.53
CA ARG A 143 8.39 -16.97 10.36
C ARG A 143 8.96 -15.55 10.21
N PHE A 144 8.35 -14.71 9.37
CA PHE A 144 8.84 -13.37 9.05
C PHE A 144 8.30 -12.31 10.00
N ARG A 145 7.03 -12.42 10.41
CA ARG A 145 6.38 -11.48 11.33
C ARG A 145 6.46 -11.98 12.77
N ARG A 146 7.67 -12.19 13.26
CA ARG A 146 7.90 -12.71 14.61
C ARG A 146 7.22 -11.84 15.67
N GLY A 147 6.42 -12.45 16.55
CA GLY A 147 5.64 -11.73 17.56
C GLY A 147 4.23 -11.35 17.11
N THR A 148 3.87 -11.67 15.87
CA THR A 148 2.47 -11.84 15.44
C THR A 148 2.14 -13.33 15.29
N ASP A 149 0.85 -13.64 15.25
CA ASP A 149 0.31 -14.98 15.02
C ASP A 149 -0.88 -14.92 14.06
N LEU A 150 -0.78 -15.62 12.92
CA LEU A 150 -1.82 -15.57 11.89
C LEU A 150 -3.18 -16.05 12.39
N LYS A 151 -3.24 -17.08 13.23
CA LYS A 151 -4.51 -17.59 13.76
C LYS A 151 -5.21 -16.53 14.62
N ARG A 152 -4.46 -15.84 15.48
CA ARG A 152 -5.00 -14.74 16.28
C ARG A 152 -5.43 -13.54 15.42
N ILE A 153 -4.70 -13.24 14.34
CA ILE A 153 -5.12 -12.23 13.37
C ILE A 153 -6.44 -12.64 12.70
N GLU A 154 -6.62 -13.90 12.31
CA GLU A 154 -7.89 -14.39 11.76
C GLU A 154 -9.05 -14.30 12.75
N GLU A 155 -8.83 -14.60 14.03
CA GLU A 155 -9.84 -14.43 15.07
C GLU A 155 -10.27 -12.96 15.18
N ASN A 156 -9.28 -12.05 15.15
CA ASN A 156 -9.50 -10.61 15.11
C ASN A 156 -10.31 -10.19 13.86
N LEU A 157 -10.00 -10.74 12.69
CA LEU A 157 -10.75 -10.48 11.45
C LEU A 157 -12.18 -11.05 11.49
N LYS A 158 -12.38 -12.25 12.07
CA LYS A 158 -13.70 -12.85 12.27
C LYS A 158 -14.58 -12.00 13.18
N PHE A 159 -14.00 -11.39 14.21
CA PHE A 159 -14.68 -10.39 15.02
C PHE A 159 -14.98 -9.12 14.22
N LEU A 160 -13.99 -8.62 13.46
CA LEU A 160 -14.12 -7.41 12.64
C LEU A 160 -15.29 -7.54 11.65
N LYS A 161 -15.36 -8.65 10.90
CA LYS A 161 -16.44 -8.96 9.95
C LYS A 161 -17.85 -8.81 10.55
N LYS A 162 -18.03 -9.12 11.83
CA LYS A 162 -19.33 -9.01 12.51
C LYS A 162 -19.70 -7.58 12.92
N ASN A 163 -18.73 -6.67 12.98
CA ASN A 163 -18.88 -5.34 13.59
C ASN A 163 -18.50 -4.17 12.65
N TYR A 164 -17.99 -4.47 11.46
CA TYR A 164 -17.42 -3.53 10.51
C TYR A 164 -17.71 -3.97 9.07
N TRP A 165 -18.09 -3.01 8.22
CA TRP A 165 -18.46 -3.23 6.82
C TRP A 165 -17.62 -2.42 5.82
N GLY A 166 -16.54 -1.79 6.28
CA GLY A 166 -15.65 -1.01 5.42
C GLY A 166 -14.58 -1.86 4.74
N ASN A 167 -13.50 -1.22 4.31
CA ASN A 167 -12.44 -1.91 3.60
C ASN A 167 -11.45 -2.56 4.56
N VAL A 168 -11.02 -3.77 4.22
CA VAL A 168 -9.97 -4.53 4.88
C VAL A 168 -9.03 -5.06 3.81
N LEU A 169 -7.83 -4.51 3.77
CA LEU A 169 -6.78 -4.88 2.84
C LEU A 169 -5.84 -5.90 3.51
N MET A 170 -5.66 -7.06 2.88
CA MET A 170 -4.52 -7.91 3.14
C MET A 170 -3.28 -7.30 2.48
N TRP A 171 -2.35 -6.82 3.31
CA TRP A 171 -1.09 -6.24 2.89
C TRP A 171 0.04 -7.25 3.10
N SER A 172 0.59 -7.79 2.02
CA SER A 172 1.68 -8.76 2.06
C SER A 172 3.01 -8.15 1.68
N THR A 173 4.05 -8.37 2.48
CA THR A 173 5.43 -8.04 2.12
C THR A 173 6.13 -9.31 1.66
N LEU A 174 6.73 -9.29 0.47
CA LEU A 174 7.47 -10.41 -0.10
C LEU A 174 8.97 -10.26 0.15
N ARG A 175 9.56 -11.35 0.62
CA ARG A 175 11.01 -11.52 0.83
C ARG A 175 11.48 -12.69 -0.03
N GLU A 176 12.79 -12.83 -0.17
CA GLU A 176 13.40 -13.82 -1.07
C GLU A 176 12.97 -15.27 -0.78
N GLU A 177 12.69 -15.59 0.47
CA GLU A 177 12.31 -16.94 0.89
C GLU A 177 10.79 -17.13 0.99
N GLN A 178 10.00 -16.19 0.46
CA GLN A 178 8.54 -16.23 0.48
C GLN A 178 7.98 -16.54 -0.91
N SER A 179 6.92 -17.33 -0.93
CA SER A 179 6.08 -17.56 -2.11
C SER A 179 4.98 -16.51 -2.19
N LEU A 180 4.81 -15.94 -3.38
CA LEU A 180 3.67 -15.09 -3.68
C LEU A 180 2.39 -15.94 -3.79
N LEU A 181 2.50 -17.19 -4.25
CA LEU A 181 1.36 -18.10 -4.30
C LEU A 181 0.78 -18.34 -2.90
N ASN A 182 1.61 -18.57 -1.88
CA ASN A 182 1.12 -18.73 -0.50
C ASN A 182 0.40 -17.46 0.01
N CYS A 183 0.86 -16.25 -0.37
CA CYS A 183 0.14 -15.00 -0.09
C CYS A 183 -1.22 -14.95 -0.78
N PHE A 184 -1.28 -15.37 -2.04
CA PHE A 184 -2.51 -15.36 -2.82
C PHE A 184 -3.54 -16.42 -2.37
N GLU A 185 -3.10 -17.63 -2.05
CA GLU A 185 -3.97 -18.70 -1.56
C GLU A 185 -4.58 -18.33 -0.21
N GLU A 186 -3.78 -17.76 0.68
CA GLU A 186 -4.26 -17.23 1.96
C GLU A 186 -5.25 -16.08 1.74
N PHE A 187 -4.95 -15.16 0.82
CA PHE A 187 -5.91 -14.12 0.44
C PHE A 187 -7.24 -14.71 -0.06
N LEU A 188 -7.22 -15.70 -0.96
CA LEU A 188 -8.43 -16.33 -1.48
C LEU A 188 -9.28 -16.92 -0.36
N ARG A 189 -8.65 -17.63 0.59
CA ARG A 189 -9.35 -18.20 1.75
C ARG A 189 -10.00 -17.11 2.59
N LEU A 190 -9.24 -16.07 2.98
CA LEU A 190 -9.76 -14.96 3.77
C LEU A 190 -10.84 -14.16 3.03
N TYR A 191 -10.73 -14.03 1.71
CA TYR A 191 -11.70 -13.35 0.85
C TYR A 191 -13.00 -14.14 0.74
N GLU A 192 -12.92 -15.46 0.52
CA GLU A 192 -14.09 -16.34 0.46
C GLU A 192 -14.81 -16.42 1.82
N ASP A 193 -14.07 -16.36 2.92
CA ASP A 193 -14.61 -16.20 4.27
C ASP A 193 -15.12 -14.78 4.57
N GLY A 194 -14.96 -13.81 3.66
CA GLY A 194 -15.38 -12.42 3.81
C GLY A 194 -14.65 -11.66 4.92
N LEU A 195 -13.43 -12.07 5.25
CA LEU A 195 -12.58 -11.48 6.30
C LEU A 195 -11.72 -10.33 5.77
N VAL A 196 -11.37 -10.38 4.48
CA VAL A 196 -10.69 -9.31 3.74
C VAL A 196 -11.42 -9.06 2.43
N ASN A 197 -11.28 -7.86 1.87
CA ASN A 197 -11.92 -7.50 0.61
C ASN A 197 -10.98 -6.82 -0.39
N HIS A 198 -9.69 -6.70 -0.08
CA HIS A 198 -8.65 -6.27 -1.01
C HIS A 198 -7.35 -7.05 -0.78
N PHE A 199 -6.55 -7.19 -1.83
CA PHE A 199 -5.22 -7.80 -1.77
C PHE A 199 -4.17 -6.88 -2.39
N PHE A 200 -3.07 -6.69 -1.67
CA PHE A 200 -1.89 -6.01 -2.16
C PHE A 200 -0.66 -6.77 -1.69
N TRP A 201 0.36 -6.83 -2.55
CA TRP A 201 1.69 -7.22 -2.13
C TRP A 201 2.72 -6.24 -2.66
N HIS A 202 3.83 -6.15 -1.96
CA HIS A 202 5.04 -5.45 -2.38
C HIS A 202 6.29 -6.22 -1.99
N TRP A 203 7.42 -5.95 -2.61
CA TRP A 203 8.71 -6.50 -2.14
C TRP A 203 9.28 -5.70 -0.96
N VAL A 204 10.07 -6.39 -0.14
CA VAL A 204 10.71 -5.78 1.02
C VAL A 204 11.75 -4.73 0.61
N GLU A 205 11.50 -3.48 1.00
CA GLU A 205 12.37 -2.37 0.68
C GLU A 205 13.64 -2.36 1.55
N THR A 206 14.65 -3.14 1.14
CA THR A 206 15.97 -3.23 1.79
C THR A 206 17.10 -2.85 0.84
N GLN A 207 18.26 -2.51 1.42
CA GLN A 207 19.48 -2.27 0.66
C GLN A 207 20.15 -3.57 0.19
N GLU A 208 19.79 -4.68 0.84
CA GLU A 208 20.40 -5.99 0.59
C GLU A 208 19.92 -6.58 -0.75
N GLU A 209 20.88 -7.12 -1.49
CA GLU A 209 20.61 -7.82 -2.74
C GLU A 209 19.91 -9.15 -2.47
N PHE A 210 19.13 -9.64 -3.45
CA PHE A 210 18.69 -11.04 -3.42
C PHE A 210 19.92 -11.96 -3.43
N ARG A 211 20.01 -12.89 -2.48
CA ARG A 211 21.10 -13.87 -2.37
C ARG A 211 21.14 -14.81 -3.57
N ASN A 212 19.99 -15.26 -4.05
CA ASN A 212 19.79 -16.07 -5.25
C ASN A 212 18.65 -15.50 -6.12
N PHE A 213 18.90 -14.36 -6.76
CA PHE A 213 17.92 -13.71 -7.64
C PHE A 213 17.37 -14.61 -8.77
N PRO A 214 18.18 -15.39 -9.52
CA PRO A 214 17.63 -16.24 -10.58
C PRO A 214 16.57 -17.23 -10.09
N GLU A 215 16.80 -17.86 -8.92
CA GLU A 215 15.83 -18.76 -8.31
C GLU A 215 14.57 -18.01 -7.87
N TYR A 216 14.73 -16.91 -7.13
CA TYR A 216 13.60 -16.10 -6.70
C TYR A 216 12.76 -15.59 -7.88
N PHE A 217 13.41 -15.09 -8.92
CA PHE A 217 12.77 -14.60 -10.13
C PHE A 217 11.95 -15.69 -10.82
N ASN A 218 12.50 -16.90 -10.95
CA ASN A 218 11.78 -18.03 -11.54
C ASN A 218 10.56 -18.43 -10.70
N ASN A 219 10.71 -18.50 -9.37
CA ASN A 219 9.62 -18.82 -8.46
C ASN A 219 8.50 -17.77 -8.52
N TYR A 220 8.85 -16.49 -8.40
CA TYR A 220 7.90 -15.37 -8.53
C TYR A 220 7.17 -15.41 -9.89
N THR A 221 7.89 -15.67 -10.98
CA THR A 221 7.33 -15.77 -12.33
C THR A 221 6.29 -16.89 -12.42
N ASN A 222 6.61 -18.06 -11.87
CA ASN A 222 5.69 -19.21 -11.86
C ASN A 222 4.45 -18.93 -11.01
N ASP A 223 4.64 -18.42 -9.79
CA ASP A 223 3.56 -18.03 -8.88
C ASP A 223 2.63 -17.02 -9.57
N LEU A 224 3.18 -15.97 -10.18
CA LEU A 224 2.39 -14.95 -10.85
C LEU A 224 1.59 -15.50 -12.04
N ARG A 225 2.15 -16.45 -12.82
CA ARG A 225 1.41 -17.10 -13.91
C ARG A 225 0.22 -17.90 -13.39
N ILE A 226 0.37 -18.59 -12.26
CA ILE A 226 -0.73 -19.32 -11.60
C ILE A 226 -1.79 -18.33 -11.12
N ILE A 227 -1.39 -17.22 -10.51
CA ILE A 227 -2.29 -16.18 -9.99
C ILE A 227 -3.08 -15.52 -11.12
N VAL A 228 -2.43 -15.11 -12.21
CA VAL A 228 -3.11 -14.50 -13.36
C VAL A 228 -4.06 -15.50 -14.02
N LYS A 229 -3.71 -16.78 -14.08
CA LYS A 229 -4.63 -17.83 -14.54
C LYS A 229 -5.85 -17.92 -13.61
N SER A 230 -5.66 -17.99 -12.29
CA SER A 230 -6.76 -18.05 -11.31
C SER A 230 -7.65 -16.81 -11.37
N TYR A 231 -7.06 -15.62 -11.50
CA TYR A 231 -7.77 -14.35 -11.70
C TYR A 231 -8.69 -14.40 -12.92
N ILE A 232 -8.19 -14.90 -14.05
CA ILE A 232 -8.97 -15.04 -15.29
C ILE A 232 -10.13 -16.03 -15.12
N GLU A 233 -9.91 -17.16 -14.46
CA GLU A 233 -10.98 -18.14 -14.21
C GLU A 233 -12.08 -17.56 -13.31
N LYS A 234 -11.72 -16.84 -12.23
CA LYS A 234 -12.72 -16.13 -11.40
C LYS A 234 -13.43 -15.03 -12.20
N LEU A 235 -12.72 -14.32 -13.07
CA LEU A 235 -13.31 -13.30 -13.94
C LEU A 235 -14.32 -13.89 -14.94
N LYS A 236 -14.04 -15.08 -15.51
CA LYS A 236 -15.00 -15.85 -16.34
C LYS A 236 -16.28 -16.23 -15.61
N MET A 237 -16.24 -16.30 -14.28
CA MET A 237 -17.41 -16.50 -13.41
C MET A 237 -18.10 -15.18 -13.04
N GLY A 238 -17.63 -14.03 -13.54
CA GLY A 238 -18.13 -12.70 -13.20
C GLY A 238 -17.56 -12.14 -11.89
N ILE A 239 -16.56 -12.80 -11.30
CA ILE A 239 -15.93 -12.40 -10.04
C ILE A 239 -14.63 -11.65 -10.35
N LEU A 240 -14.65 -10.33 -10.20
CA LEU A 240 -13.44 -9.52 -10.25
C LEU A 240 -12.70 -9.64 -8.92
N LEU A 241 -11.59 -10.39 -8.89
CA LEU A 241 -10.77 -10.47 -7.68
C LEU A 241 -10.12 -9.09 -7.38
N PRO A 242 -10.20 -8.59 -6.14
CA PRO A 242 -9.72 -7.26 -5.77
C PRO A 242 -8.21 -7.21 -5.52
N ILE A 243 -7.42 -7.62 -6.52
CA ILE A 243 -5.95 -7.58 -6.49
C ILE A 243 -5.49 -6.23 -7.02
N ALA A 244 -5.04 -5.36 -6.10
CA ALA A 244 -4.92 -3.93 -6.29
C ALA A 244 -4.11 -3.55 -7.56
N HIS A 245 -2.85 -3.94 -7.64
CA HIS A 245 -1.97 -3.55 -8.75
C HIS A 245 -2.23 -4.36 -10.03
N LEU A 246 -2.82 -5.57 -9.96
CA LEU A 246 -3.24 -6.27 -11.18
C LEU A 246 -4.37 -5.49 -11.86
N ASN A 247 -5.34 -5.05 -11.08
CA ASN A 247 -6.46 -4.25 -11.57
C ASN A 247 -6.02 -2.87 -12.05
N GLU A 248 -5.09 -2.20 -11.36
CA GLU A 248 -4.49 -0.94 -11.85
C GLU A 248 -3.72 -1.16 -13.16
N LEU A 249 -2.88 -2.19 -13.25
CA LEU A 249 -2.13 -2.48 -14.47
C LEU A 249 -3.06 -2.76 -15.66
N ILE A 250 -4.12 -3.54 -15.47
CA ILE A 250 -5.14 -3.80 -16.51
C ILE A 250 -5.75 -2.47 -17.01
N LEU A 251 -6.07 -1.56 -16.10
CA LEU A 251 -6.58 -0.23 -16.48
C LEU A 251 -5.57 0.55 -17.31
N TYR A 252 -4.30 0.59 -16.90
CA TYR A 252 -3.24 1.28 -17.64
C TYR A 252 -3.01 0.67 -19.03
N LEU A 253 -2.98 -0.66 -19.14
CA LEU A 253 -2.81 -1.37 -20.40
C LEU A 253 -3.99 -1.15 -21.37
N ILE A 254 -5.24 -1.20 -20.89
CA ILE A 254 -6.43 -0.99 -21.73
C ILE A 254 -6.53 0.46 -22.21
N THR A 255 -6.31 1.42 -21.30
CA THR A 255 -6.47 2.86 -21.59
C THR A 255 -5.25 3.50 -22.22
N ARG A 256 -4.10 2.80 -22.21
CA ARG A 256 -2.78 3.34 -22.60
C ARG A 256 -2.42 4.61 -21.83
N LYS A 257 -2.83 4.65 -20.56
CA LYS A 257 -2.54 5.76 -19.66
C LYS A 257 -1.07 5.76 -19.27
N GLU A 258 -0.52 6.95 -19.06
CA GLU A 258 0.84 7.13 -18.57
C GLU A 258 0.82 7.73 -17.16
N ARG A 259 1.59 7.15 -16.24
CA ARG A 259 1.67 7.60 -14.84
C ARG A 259 2.30 8.98 -14.73
N ARG A 260 3.39 9.24 -15.49
CA ARG A 260 4.14 10.52 -15.55
C ARG A 260 4.79 11.01 -14.25
N HIS A 261 4.56 10.34 -13.13
CA HIS A 261 5.20 10.56 -11.84
C HIS A 261 5.72 9.22 -11.29
N THR A 262 6.54 9.25 -10.22
CA THR A 262 6.95 8.02 -9.50
C THR A 262 5.71 7.28 -9.03
N ALA A 263 5.78 5.96 -8.87
CA ALA A 263 4.62 5.14 -8.49
C ALA A 263 3.83 5.78 -7.33
N CYS A 264 4.49 6.00 -6.18
CA CYS A 264 3.89 6.62 -4.99
C CYS A 264 3.58 8.13 -5.11
N GLY A 265 4.11 8.80 -6.15
CA GLY A 265 3.93 10.24 -6.35
C GLY A 265 4.56 11.09 -5.25
N ALA A 266 5.70 10.66 -4.69
CA ALA A 266 6.39 11.40 -3.62
C ALA A 266 6.83 12.81 -4.05
N GLU A 267 7.02 13.05 -5.35
CA GLU A 267 7.28 14.37 -5.92
C GLU A 267 6.01 15.24 -6.03
N LEU A 268 4.83 14.64 -5.90
CA LEU A 268 3.56 15.35 -5.98
C LEU A 268 3.20 15.96 -4.63
N ASP A 269 2.61 17.16 -4.64
CA ASP A 269 2.07 17.80 -3.44
C ASP A 269 0.71 17.21 -3.04
N THR A 270 0.62 15.87 -2.94
CA THR A 270 -0.63 15.16 -2.59
C THR A 270 -0.44 13.97 -1.64
N ASN A 271 0.80 13.66 -1.26
CA ASN A 271 1.14 12.65 -0.27
C ASN A 271 2.13 13.26 0.74
N TYR A 272 1.87 13.09 2.02
CA TYR A 272 2.61 13.72 3.11
C TYR A 272 2.86 12.73 4.23
N ASP A 273 4.11 12.62 4.64
CA ASP A 273 4.48 11.86 5.82
C ASP A 273 4.82 12.81 6.96
N LEU A 274 4.04 12.76 8.04
CA LEU A 274 4.21 13.58 9.23
C LEU A 274 4.88 12.77 10.34
N VAL A 275 6.13 13.10 10.64
CA VAL A 275 6.97 12.42 11.63
C VAL A 275 7.61 13.48 12.53
N GLY A 276 7.41 13.38 13.84
CA GLY A 276 8.03 14.30 14.80
C GLY A 276 7.74 15.78 14.56
N GLY A 277 6.61 16.12 13.92
CA GLY A 277 6.25 17.50 13.58
C GLY A 277 6.86 18.03 12.30
N GLU A 278 7.50 17.16 11.51
CA GLU A 278 8.12 17.48 10.23
C GLU A 278 7.41 16.73 9.10
N ILE A 279 7.28 17.39 7.96
CA ILE A 279 6.76 16.77 6.74
C ILE A 279 7.94 16.23 5.94
N LEU A 280 7.96 14.92 5.72
CA LEU A 280 8.95 14.21 4.93
C LEU A 280 8.42 13.92 3.51
N ALA A 281 9.33 13.65 2.57
CA ALA A 281 8.98 13.19 1.23
C ALA A 281 8.56 11.71 1.20
N CYS A 282 9.18 10.90 2.06
CA CYS A 282 8.91 9.48 2.20
C CYS A 282 9.43 9.01 3.56
N VAL A 283 8.67 8.15 4.22
CA VAL A 283 8.99 7.48 5.49
C VAL A 283 10.05 6.40 5.38
N ASP A 284 10.15 5.81 4.20
CA ASP A 284 11.09 4.71 3.99
C ASP A 284 12.50 5.22 3.68
N ILE A 285 12.69 6.54 3.63
CA ILE A 285 13.98 7.22 3.46
C ILE A 285 14.46 7.71 4.84
N PRO A 286 15.76 7.68 5.15
CA PRO A 286 16.31 8.28 6.37
C PRO A 286 15.81 9.70 6.61
N PHE A 287 15.49 10.01 7.87
CA PHE A 287 14.70 11.19 8.26
C PHE A 287 15.23 12.51 7.67
N GLU A 288 16.53 12.80 7.83
CA GLU A 288 17.14 14.02 7.30
C GLU A 288 17.10 14.10 5.77
N LYS A 289 17.26 12.96 5.10
CA LYS A 289 17.19 12.89 3.64
C LYS A 289 15.75 13.07 3.16
N GLY A 290 14.78 12.49 3.86
CA GLY A 290 13.35 12.71 3.59
C GLY A 290 12.96 14.19 3.71
N ARG A 291 13.51 14.90 4.70
CA ARG A 291 13.33 16.35 4.88
C ARG A 291 13.95 17.16 3.73
N GLU A 292 15.17 16.81 3.32
CA GLU A 292 15.86 17.47 2.19
C GLU A 292 15.07 17.31 0.88
N LEU A 293 14.61 16.10 0.59
CA LEU A 293 13.88 15.77 -0.64
C LEU A 293 12.50 16.44 -0.67
N LYS A 294 11.83 16.62 0.48
CA LYS A 294 10.55 17.32 0.52
C LYS A 294 10.70 18.78 0.08
N ARG A 295 11.83 19.40 0.39
CA ARG A 295 12.17 20.78 -0.03
C ARG A 295 12.65 20.87 -1.47
N ASN A 296 13.04 19.75 -2.09
CA ASN A 296 13.64 19.70 -3.43
C ASN A 296 13.09 18.49 -4.22
N PRO A 297 11.78 18.45 -4.53
CA PRO A 297 11.16 17.28 -5.16
C PRO A 297 11.74 16.95 -6.54
N GLU A 298 12.29 17.94 -7.25
CA GLU A 298 12.96 17.77 -8.56
C GLU A 298 14.13 16.76 -8.48
N LYS A 299 14.79 16.63 -7.32
CA LYS A 299 15.87 15.64 -7.12
C LYS A 299 15.37 14.20 -7.21
N LEU A 300 14.08 13.95 -6.99
CA LEU A 300 13.49 12.61 -7.20
C LEU A 300 13.34 12.31 -8.69
N LEU A 301 13.08 13.33 -9.52
CA LEU A 301 12.89 13.17 -10.97
C LEU A 301 14.21 12.87 -11.69
N SER A 302 15.32 13.48 -11.27
CA SER A 302 16.64 13.24 -11.88
C SER A 302 17.15 11.81 -11.68
N LEU A 303 16.68 11.09 -10.65
CA LEU A 303 16.98 9.67 -10.44
C LEU A 303 16.48 8.80 -11.60
N LYS A 304 15.34 9.17 -12.21
CA LYS A 304 14.76 8.46 -13.36
C LYS A 304 15.65 8.53 -14.60
N GLU A 305 16.35 9.64 -14.78
CA GLU A 305 17.31 9.81 -15.89
C GLU A 305 18.50 8.87 -15.73
N THR A 306 19.08 8.82 -14.52
CA THR A 306 20.22 7.97 -14.19
C THR A 306 19.94 6.48 -14.43
N LEU A 307 18.72 6.04 -14.15
CA LEU A 307 18.28 4.66 -14.39
C LEU A 307 17.90 4.37 -15.84
N GLY A 308 17.82 5.39 -16.70
CA GLY A 308 17.33 5.24 -18.07
C GLY A 308 15.82 4.89 -18.13
N CYS A 309 15.04 5.25 -17.10
CA CYS A 309 13.63 4.90 -17.00
C CYS A 309 12.81 5.36 -18.20
N TYR A 310 13.11 6.52 -18.78
CA TYR A 310 12.38 7.06 -19.94
C TYR A 310 12.52 6.22 -21.22
N LYS A 311 13.49 5.29 -21.27
CA LYS A 311 13.67 4.34 -22.37
C LYS A 311 13.11 2.95 -22.06
N CYS A 312 12.59 2.73 -20.85
CA CYS A 312 12.04 1.45 -20.40
C CYS A 312 10.61 1.26 -20.92
N GLU A 313 10.33 0.05 -21.42
CA GLU A 313 9.07 -0.33 -22.05
C GLU A 313 7.87 -0.27 -21.10
N ILE A 314 8.08 -0.46 -19.80
CA ILE A 314 7.02 -0.41 -18.78
C ILE A 314 6.92 0.94 -18.08
N HIS A 315 7.67 1.97 -18.51
CA HIS A 315 7.72 3.26 -17.81
C HIS A 315 6.36 3.94 -17.70
N PHE A 316 5.46 3.73 -18.68
CA PHE A 316 4.09 4.25 -18.64
C PHE A 316 3.33 3.82 -17.38
N TYR A 317 3.59 2.62 -16.87
CA TYR A 317 2.96 2.06 -15.67
C TYR A 317 3.85 2.21 -14.43
N CYS A 318 5.13 1.90 -14.54
CA CYS A 318 6.09 1.95 -13.42
C CYS A 318 6.39 3.38 -12.95
N GLY A 319 6.43 4.36 -13.87
CA GLY A 319 6.68 5.77 -13.55
C GLY A 319 8.07 6.07 -12.95
N GLY A 320 8.98 5.10 -12.97
CA GLY A 320 10.28 5.17 -12.28
C GLY A 320 10.28 4.57 -10.87
N ARG A 321 9.17 3.95 -10.43
CA ARG A 321 8.95 3.23 -9.16
C ARG A 321 9.41 3.98 -7.90
N CYS A 322 9.57 3.26 -6.79
CA CYS A 322 10.02 3.80 -5.52
C CYS A 322 11.47 4.38 -5.64
N PRO A 323 11.68 5.67 -5.31
CA PRO A 323 13.01 6.29 -5.37
C PRO A 323 13.96 5.76 -4.28
N LEU A 324 13.43 5.13 -3.22
CA LEU A 324 14.23 4.59 -2.12
C LEU A 324 15.32 3.64 -2.60
N GLN A 325 15.00 2.75 -3.53
CA GLN A 325 15.95 1.75 -4.01
C GLN A 325 17.10 2.38 -4.77
N VAL A 326 16.87 3.53 -5.40
CA VAL A 326 17.93 4.30 -6.06
C VAL A 326 18.75 5.09 -5.05
N LEU A 327 18.09 5.64 -4.03
CA LEU A 327 18.72 6.50 -3.03
C LEU A 327 19.50 5.74 -1.96
N CYS A 328 19.02 4.55 -1.61
CA CYS A 328 19.50 3.78 -0.48
C CYS A 328 19.83 2.33 -0.85
N GLY A 329 19.31 1.79 -1.95
CA GLY A 329 19.62 0.44 -2.42
C GLY A 329 20.87 0.37 -3.30
N SER A 330 21.32 -0.86 -3.59
CA SER A 330 22.39 -1.07 -4.56
C SER A 330 21.87 -0.94 -6.00
N ASN A 331 22.75 -0.58 -6.95
CA ASN A 331 22.42 -0.57 -8.38
C ASN A 331 21.90 -1.94 -8.86
N LYS A 332 22.46 -3.02 -8.32
CA LYS A 332 22.07 -4.39 -8.66
C LYS A 332 20.69 -4.71 -8.07
N ARG A 333 20.43 -4.38 -6.80
CA ARG A 333 19.11 -4.52 -6.16
C ARG A 333 18.03 -3.76 -6.93
N THR A 334 18.33 -2.52 -7.32
CA THR A 334 17.43 -1.73 -8.15
C THR A 334 17.12 -2.44 -9.47
N ARG A 335 18.12 -2.92 -10.20
CA ARG A 335 17.88 -3.66 -11.46
C ARG A 335 17.07 -4.94 -11.26
N GLN A 336 17.32 -5.70 -10.19
CA GLN A 336 16.57 -6.92 -9.87
C GLN A 336 15.06 -6.67 -9.77
N TYR A 337 14.66 -5.59 -9.09
CA TYR A 337 13.25 -5.18 -8.98
C TYR A 337 12.67 -4.71 -10.33
N CYS A 338 13.48 -3.99 -11.13
CA CYS A 338 13.05 -3.60 -12.47
C CYS A 338 12.70 -4.84 -13.31
N GLU A 339 13.52 -5.88 -13.25
CA GLU A 339 13.26 -7.14 -13.96
C GLU A 339 12.01 -7.86 -13.44
N LEU A 340 11.79 -7.90 -12.12
CA LEU A 340 10.57 -8.47 -11.54
C LEU A 340 9.31 -7.74 -12.02
N LEU A 341 9.32 -6.40 -12.01
CA LEU A 341 8.18 -5.58 -12.43
C LEU A 341 7.93 -5.64 -13.95
N LYS A 342 8.99 -5.76 -14.77
CA LYS A 342 8.87 -6.03 -16.21
C LYS A 342 8.19 -7.37 -16.47
N THR A 343 8.62 -8.41 -15.76
CA THR A 343 7.99 -9.73 -15.84
C THR A 343 6.53 -9.69 -15.40
N HIS A 344 6.23 -8.95 -14.32
CA HIS A 344 4.86 -8.74 -13.86
C HIS A 344 3.99 -8.13 -14.96
N THR A 345 4.47 -7.04 -15.56
CA THR A 345 3.77 -6.33 -16.64
C THR A 345 3.55 -7.24 -17.85
N LYS A 346 4.60 -7.95 -18.26
CA LYS A 346 4.58 -8.85 -19.41
C LYS A 346 3.59 -9.99 -19.26
N ILE A 347 3.54 -10.66 -18.09
CA ILE A 347 2.61 -11.78 -17.86
C ILE A 347 1.15 -11.33 -17.97
N VAL A 348 0.83 -10.14 -17.47
CA VAL A 348 -0.53 -9.58 -17.56
C VAL A 348 -0.84 -9.15 -18.98
N GLU A 349 0.10 -8.48 -19.65
CA GLU A 349 -0.04 -8.05 -21.05
C GLU A 349 -0.27 -9.23 -22.01
N GLU A 350 0.45 -10.34 -21.82
CA GLU A 350 0.28 -11.60 -22.57
C GLU A 350 -1.18 -12.13 -22.52
N ARG A 351 -1.93 -11.80 -21.46
CA ARG A 351 -3.31 -12.23 -21.25
C ARG A 351 -4.35 -11.11 -21.41
N LEU A 352 -3.92 -9.90 -21.77
CA LEU A 352 -4.77 -8.72 -21.83
C LEU A 352 -5.96 -8.87 -22.79
N SER A 353 -5.74 -9.47 -23.96
CA SER A 353 -6.79 -9.70 -24.96
C SER A 353 -7.91 -10.61 -24.41
N GLU A 354 -7.54 -11.66 -23.69
CA GLU A 354 -8.50 -12.57 -23.04
C GLU A 354 -9.26 -11.84 -21.92
N ILE A 355 -8.53 -11.14 -21.03
CA ILE A 355 -9.12 -10.34 -19.95
C ILE A 355 -10.15 -9.35 -20.52
N ARG A 356 -9.77 -8.60 -21.56
CA ARG A 356 -10.63 -7.60 -22.21
C ARG A 356 -11.91 -8.22 -22.78
N ASN A 357 -11.80 -9.39 -23.44
CA ASN A 357 -12.96 -10.08 -23.98
C ASN A 357 -13.93 -10.52 -22.88
N ILE A 358 -13.40 -11.05 -21.76
CA ILE A 358 -14.22 -11.46 -20.62
C ILE A 358 -14.89 -10.25 -19.96
N LEU A 359 -14.18 -9.12 -19.79
CA LEU A 359 -14.77 -7.88 -19.25
C LEU A 359 -15.96 -7.41 -20.10
N ILE A 360 -15.85 -7.49 -21.43
CA ILE A 360 -16.95 -7.15 -22.35
C ILE A 360 -18.10 -8.14 -22.20
N GLU A 361 -17.82 -9.45 -22.17
CA GLU A 361 -18.83 -10.49 -22.02
C GLU A 361 -19.61 -10.37 -20.70
N LYS A 362 -18.91 -10.07 -19.60
CA LYS A 362 -19.49 -9.89 -18.26
C LYS A 362 -20.04 -8.49 -18.00
N ASN A 363 -19.95 -7.60 -18.97
CA ASN A 363 -20.39 -6.20 -18.85
C ASN A 363 -19.77 -5.49 -17.63
N ILE A 364 -18.48 -5.71 -17.37
CA ILE A 364 -17.71 -5.05 -16.30
C ILE A 364 -17.06 -3.80 -16.90
N ALA A 365 -17.43 -2.61 -16.40
CA ALA A 365 -16.85 -1.36 -16.90
C ALA A 365 -15.44 -1.12 -16.30
N LEU A 366 -14.62 -0.30 -16.97
CA LEU A 366 -13.32 0.11 -16.42
C LEU A 366 -13.47 0.84 -15.08
N GLN A 367 -14.55 1.62 -14.92
CA GLN A 367 -14.86 2.25 -13.63
C GLN A 367 -15.15 1.22 -12.52
N ASP A 368 -15.78 0.08 -12.83
CA ASP A 368 -15.98 -0.99 -11.84
C ASP A 368 -14.64 -1.57 -11.37
N ILE A 369 -13.67 -1.74 -12.28
CA ILE A 369 -12.33 -2.24 -11.94
C ILE A 369 -11.63 -1.26 -10.98
N TYR A 370 -11.78 0.04 -11.25
CA TYR A 370 -11.24 1.08 -10.38
C TYR A 370 -11.92 1.09 -9.01
N ASP A 371 -13.24 1.25 -8.97
CA ASP A 371 -14.01 1.45 -7.75
C ASP A 371 -14.02 0.22 -6.83
N ARG A 372 -13.91 -0.98 -7.38
CA ARG A 372 -13.91 -2.23 -6.60
C ARG A 372 -12.53 -2.66 -6.14
N SER A 373 -11.46 -2.15 -6.75
CA SER A 373 -10.10 -2.61 -6.41
C SER A 373 -9.01 -1.58 -6.66
N ALA A 374 -8.84 -1.09 -7.90
CA ALA A 374 -7.62 -0.34 -8.23
C ALA A 374 -7.50 1.01 -7.48
N PHE A 375 -8.60 1.57 -6.96
CA PHE A 375 -8.54 2.77 -6.13
C PHE A 375 -7.62 2.62 -4.92
N ILE A 376 -7.51 1.39 -4.37
CA ILE A 376 -6.76 1.16 -3.13
C ILE A 376 -5.25 1.32 -3.33
N VAL A 377 -4.78 1.15 -4.57
CA VAL A 377 -3.37 1.22 -4.95
C VAL A 377 -2.73 2.55 -4.55
N ARG A 378 -3.49 3.65 -4.60
CA ARG A 378 -3.02 4.98 -4.16
C ARG A 378 -2.62 5.02 -2.67
N TYR A 379 -3.17 4.11 -1.87
CA TYR A 379 -2.94 3.99 -0.43
C TYR A 379 -1.90 2.90 -0.10
N THR A 380 -1.25 2.36 -1.13
CA THR A 380 -0.15 1.41 -1.03
C THR A 380 1.11 1.94 -1.72
N ASP A 381 2.14 1.12 -1.90
CA ASP A 381 3.37 1.50 -2.63
C ASP A 381 3.17 1.63 -4.16
N VAL A 382 1.90 1.57 -4.60
CA VAL A 382 1.38 1.75 -5.96
C VAL A 382 1.75 0.65 -6.95
N THR A 383 3.01 0.23 -6.99
CA THR A 383 3.46 -0.97 -7.72
C THR A 383 3.91 -2.04 -6.72
N PRO A 384 3.89 -3.33 -7.08
CA PRO A 384 4.55 -4.36 -6.28
C PRO A 384 6.01 -4.06 -5.99
#